data_AF-A0A3P3PWK5-F1
#
_entry.id   AF-A0A3P3PWK5-F1
#
_cell.length_a   1.000
_cell.length_b   1.000
_cell.length_c   1.000
_cell.angle_alpha   90.00
_cell.angle_beta   90.00
_cell.angle_gamma   90.00
#
_symmetry.space_group_name_H-M   'P 1'
#
loop_
_entity.id
_entity.type
_entity.pdbx_description
1 polymer ?
#
loop_
_entity_poly.entity_id
_entity_poly.type
_entity_poly.pdbx_seq_one_letter_code
_entity_poly.pdbx_strand_id
1 'polypeptide(L)'
;MSNIMDCPYGHRFSKTRYGTICPHCGFDLDTPEKVYVSLRKECGLSLKEERPVCAWLVCIEGARRGKSYVISFGENFIGTDRDNEIQVLGDEKML
;
A
#
# COMPACT_ATOMS: atom_id res chain seq x y z
N MET A 1 -25.70 -6.29 -7.20
CA MET A 1 -24.63 -5.54 -6.51
C MET A 1 -25.26 -4.83 -5.33
N SER A 2 -24.74 -4.98 -4.12
CA SER A 2 -25.30 -4.33 -2.93
C SER A 2 -25.07 -2.82 -3.00
N ASN A 3 -26.14 -2.02 -2.95
CA ASN A 3 -26.09 -0.55 -2.94
C ASN A 3 -25.88 0.01 -1.51
N ILE A 4 -25.19 -0.74 -0.66
CA ILE A 4 -24.88 -0.38 0.72
C ILE A 4 -23.40 0.03 0.76
N MET A 5 -23.14 1.19 1.34
CA MET A 5 -21.80 1.73 1.59
C MET A 5 -21.47 1.56 3.07
N ASP A 6 -20.20 1.24 3.34
CA ASP A 6 -19.62 1.18 4.68
C ASP A 6 -18.71 2.39 4.90
N CYS A 7 -19.01 3.18 5.93
CA CYS A 7 -18.21 4.31 6.36
C CYS A 7 -17.01 3.84 7.21
N PRO A 8 -15.81 4.47 7.12
CA PRO A 8 -14.67 4.15 7.99
C PRO A 8 -14.97 4.20 9.49
N TYR A 9 -15.96 4.97 9.92
CA TYR A 9 -16.40 5.04 11.32
C TYR A 9 -17.48 4.00 11.69
N GLY A 10 -17.78 3.04 10.81
CA GLY A 10 -18.66 1.90 11.08
C GLY A 10 -20.14 2.08 10.72
N HIS A 11 -20.53 3.20 10.10
CA HIS A 11 -21.91 3.40 9.63
C HIS A 11 -22.20 2.67 8.32
N ARG A 12 -23.39 2.08 8.20
CA ARG A 12 -23.90 1.50 6.95
C ARG A 12 -25.05 2.33 6.39
N PHE A 13 -24.99 2.67 5.12
CA PHE A 13 -26.04 3.46 4.47
C PHE A 13 -26.23 3.11 3.00
N SER A 14 -27.36 3.52 2.43
CA SER A 14 -27.70 3.23 1.03
C SER A 14 -27.13 4.30 0.09
N LYS A 15 -26.27 3.88 -0.87
CA LYS A 15 -25.70 4.76 -1.90
C LYS A 15 -26.77 5.42 -2.75
N THR A 16 -27.81 4.66 -3.10
CA THR A 16 -28.90 5.16 -3.97
C THR A 16 -29.75 6.24 -3.30
N ARG A 17 -29.84 6.25 -1.96
CA ARG A 17 -30.62 7.26 -1.23
C ARG A 17 -29.82 8.50 -0.88
N TYR A 18 -28.55 8.34 -0.52
CA TYR A 18 -27.73 9.41 0.08
C TYR A 18 -26.50 9.79 -0.74
N GLY A 19 -26.28 9.16 -1.90
CA GLY A 19 -25.08 9.37 -2.71
C GLY A 19 -23.85 8.79 -2.02
N THR A 20 -22.76 9.55 -2.02
CA THR A 20 -21.45 9.16 -1.47
C THR A 20 -21.17 9.74 -0.09
N ILE A 21 -22.00 10.66 0.41
CA ILE A 21 -21.81 11.30 1.71
C ILE A 21 -22.55 10.49 2.77
N CYS A 22 -21.84 10.11 3.83
CA CYS A 22 -22.43 9.38 4.95
C CYS A 22 -23.49 10.25 5.65
N PRO A 23 -24.76 9.83 5.75
CA PRO A 23 -25.82 10.64 6.36
C PRO A 23 -25.67 10.78 7.89
N HIS A 24 -24.81 9.98 8.52
CA HIS A 24 -24.61 9.98 9.98
C HIS A 24 -23.49 10.93 10.43
N CYS A 25 -22.40 11.01 9.68
CA CYS A 25 -21.22 11.81 10.07
C CYS A 25 -20.75 12.81 9.00
N GLY A 26 -21.36 12.82 7.82
CA GLY A 26 -20.98 13.73 6.72
C GLY A 26 -19.69 13.36 5.99
N PHE A 27 -19.07 12.20 6.31
CA PHE A 27 -17.84 11.76 5.65
C PHE A 27 -18.10 11.46 4.17
N ASP A 28 -17.25 11.97 3.27
CA ASP A 28 -17.37 11.79 1.82
C ASP A 28 -16.63 10.53 1.35
N LEU A 29 -17.37 9.59 0.77
CA LEU A 29 -16.89 8.32 0.22
C LEU A 29 -16.88 8.28 -1.31
N ASP A 30 -16.75 9.43 -1.98
CA ASP A 30 -16.81 9.51 -3.44
C ASP A 30 -15.77 8.62 -4.14
N THR A 31 -14.50 8.65 -3.68
CA THR A 31 -13.46 7.75 -4.20
C THR A 31 -12.57 7.20 -3.08
N PRO A 32 -11.98 5.99 -3.24
CA PRO A 32 -11.04 5.43 -2.27
C PRO A 32 -9.86 6.37 -1.95
N GLU A 33 -9.37 7.11 -2.94
CA GLU A 33 -8.27 8.06 -2.79
C GLU A 33 -8.67 9.24 -1.90
N LYS A 34 -9.88 9.79 -2.09
CA LYS A 34 -10.42 10.84 -1.21
C LYS A 34 -10.56 10.35 0.23
N VAL A 35 -11.10 9.14 0.41
CA VAL A 35 -11.22 8.50 1.73
C VAL A 35 -9.85 8.37 2.39
N TYR A 36 -8.86 7.83 1.68
CA TYR A 36 -7.49 7.66 2.16
C TYR A 36 -6.84 9.00 2.59
N VAL A 37 -6.97 10.03 1.75
CA VAL A 37 -6.41 11.36 2.01
C VAL A 37 -7.08 12.00 3.23
N SER A 38 -8.40 11.94 3.35
CA SER A 38 -9.14 12.52 4.48
C SER A 38 -8.77 11.86 5.80
N LEU A 39 -8.75 10.51 5.86
CA LEU A 39 -8.39 9.77 7.07
C LEU A 39 -6.95 10.06 7.52
N ARG A 40 -5.99 10.11 6.59
CA ARG A 40 -4.61 10.46 6.94
C ARG A 40 -4.48 11.89 7.44
N LYS A 41 -5.17 12.85 6.81
CA LYS A 41 -5.19 14.25 7.26
C LYS A 41 -5.74 14.39 8.68
N GLU A 42 -6.86 13.71 8.98
CA GLU A 42 -7.46 13.72 10.33
C GLU A 42 -6.50 13.18 11.40
N CYS A 43 -5.69 12.17 11.06
CA CYS A 43 -4.69 11.59 11.95
C CYS A 43 -3.34 12.34 11.94
N GLY A 44 -3.19 13.44 11.19
CA GLY A 44 -1.91 14.16 11.05
C GLY A 44 -0.81 13.34 10.36
N LEU A 45 -1.18 12.33 9.56
CA LEU A 45 -0.27 11.44 8.85
C LEU A 45 0.13 12.02 7.48
N SER A 46 1.33 11.66 7.04
CA SER A 46 1.82 12.02 5.70
C SER A 46 0.93 11.42 4.61
N LEU A 47 0.65 12.20 3.56
CA LEU A 47 0.00 11.73 2.33
C LEU A 47 0.97 11.02 1.39
N LYS A 48 2.27 11.07 1.67
CA LYS A 48 3.25 10.26 0.95
C LYS A 48 2.89 8.80 1.17
N GLU A 49 2.76 8.06 0.08
CA GLU A 49 2.57 6.62 0.14
C GLU A 49 3.83 6.00 0.76
N GLU A 50 3.67 5.53 1.99
CA GLU A 50 4.71 4.77 2.68
C GLU A 50 4.47 3.30 2.32
N ARG A 51 5.44 2.66 1.68
CA ARG A 51 5.48 1.21 1.55
C ARG A 51 6.19 0.69 2.81
N PRO A 52 5.48 0.33 3.90
CA PRO A 52 6.13 -0.08 5.14
C PRO A 52 7.02 -1.30 4.90
N VAL A 53 8.11 -1.39 5.65
CA VAL A 53 9.01 -2.55 5.61
C VAL A 53 8.29 -3.74 6.22
N CYS A 54 8.13 -4.80 5.45
CA CYS A 54 7.51 -6.05 5.87
C CYS A 54 8.55 -7.13 6.19
N ALA A 55 9.70 -7.12 5.52
CA ALA A 55 10.78 -8.07 5.78
C ALA A 55 12.14 -7.57 5.26
N TRP A 56 13.20 -8.32 5.60
CA TRP A 56 14.52 -8.17 5.00
C TRP A 56 14.97 -9.48 4.36
N LEU A 57 15.48 -9.39 3.13
CA LEU A 57 16.22 -10.46 2.48
C LEU A 57 17.70 -10.17 2.61
N VAL A 58 18.48 -11.10 3.15
CA VAL A 58 19.92 -10.90 3.36
C VAL A 58 20.71 -11.90 2.52
N CYS A 59 21.68 -11.38 1.76
CA CYS A 59 22.63 -12.19 1.02
C CYS A 59 23.68 -12.75 1.98
N ILE A 60 23.70 -14.07 2.17
CA ILE A 60 24.60 -14.74 3.12
C ILE A 60 25.92 -15.23 2.50
N GLU A 61 26.00 -15.28 1.16
CA GLU A 61 27.17 -15.75 0.42
C GLU A 61 27.24 -15.12 -0.98
N GLY A 62 28.43 -15.11 -1.61
CA GLY A 62 28.63 -14.61 -2.97
C GLY A 62 29.09 -13.16 -3.03
N ALA A 63 29.05 -12.57 -4.23
CA ALA A 63 29.62 -11.25 -4.53
C ALA A 63 29.02 -10.11 -3.68
N ARG A 64 27.79 -10.28 -3.17
CA ARG A 64 27.07 -9.28 -2.37
C ARG A 64 26.81 -9.72 -0.93
N ARG A 65 27.63 -10.63 -0.38
CA ARG A 65 27.50 -11.11 1.01
C ARG A 65 27.37 -9.95 2.00
N GLY A 66 26.40 -10.04 2.89
CA GLY A 66 26.06 -9.03 3.89
C GLY A 66 25.10 -7.95 3.39
N LYS A 67 24.77 -7.91 2.09
CA LYS A 67 23.77 -6.98 1.57
C LYS A 67 22.38 -7.36 2.09
N SER A 68 21.72 -6.41 2.76
CA SER A 68 20.31 -6.48 3.11
C SER A 68 19.46 -5.75 2.08
N TYR A 69 18.38 -6.39 1.64
CA TYR A 69 17.36 -5.84 0.76
C TYR A 69 16.05 -5.70 1.54
N VAL A 70 15.36 -4.59 1.35
CA VAL A 70 14.10 -4.29 2.02
C VAL A 70 12.96 -4.88 1.19
N ILE A 71 12.09 -5.67 1.82
CA ILE A 71 10.82 -6.10 1.25
C ILE A 71 9.75 -5.19 1.84
N SER A 72 9.09 -4.41 0.99
CA SER A 72 8.05 -3.47 1.42
C SER A 72 6.66 -4.04 1.18
N PHE A 73 5.62 -3.42 1.73
CA PHE A 73 4.23 -3.83 1.49
C PHE A 73 3.86 -3.80 -0.01
N GLY A 74 3.11 -4.82 -0.43
CA GLY A 74 2.71 -5.05 -1.82
C GLY A 74 3.64 -6.01 -2.56
N GLU A 75 3.65 -5.91 -3.88
CA GLU A 75 4.52 -6.73 -4.74
C GLU A 75 5.93 -6.12 -4.83
N ASN A 76 6.95 -6.97 -4.72
CA ASN A 76 8.36 -6.60 -4.87
C ASN A 76 8.97 -7.61 -5.84
N PHE A 77 9.59 -7.13 -6.92
CA PHE A 77 10.19 -7.99 -7.93
C PHE A 77 11.67 -8.22 -7.63
N ILE A 78 12.12 -9.46 -7.82
CA ILE A 78 13.50 -9.88 -7.60
C ILE A 78 14.09 -10.31 -8.95
N GLY A 79 15.24 -9.77 -9.33
CA GLY A 79 15.87 -10.08 -10.60
C GLY A 79 17.14 -9.28 -10.88
N THR A 80 17.64 -9.36 -12.11
CA THR A 80 18.83 -8.63 -12.56
C THR A 80 18.51 -7.26 -13.16
N ASP A 81 17.24 -6.99 -13.44
CA ASP A 81 16.78 -5.73 -14.04
C ASP A 81 16.96 -4.55 -13.07
N ARG A 82 17.12 -3.34 -13.61
CA ARG A 82 17.25 -2.10 -12.85
C ARG A 82 15.93 -1.68 -12.20
N ASP A 83 14.80 -2.11 -12.76
CA ASP A 83 13.48 -1.77 -12.27
C ASP A 83 13.02 -2.71 -11.13
N ASN A 84 13.74 -3.80 -10.85
CA ASN A 84 13.47 -4.66 -9.70
C ASN A 84 13.76 -3.94 -8.38
N GLU A 85 12.85 -4.00 -7.41
CA GLU A 85 13.10 -3.51 -6.05
C GLU A 85 14.27 -4.24 -5.37
N ILE A 86 14.43 -5.53 -5.67
CA ILE A 86 15.52 -6.35 -5.17
C ILE A 86 16.38 -6.79 -6.35
N GLN A 87 17.39 -5.99 -6.63
CA GLN A 87 18.33 -6.28 -7.70
C GLN A 87 19.43 -7.24 -7.24
N VAL A 88 19.47 -8.43 -7.83
CA VAL A 88 20.54 -9.43 -7.64
C VAL A 88 21.56 -9.26 -8.77
N LEU A 89 22.82 -8.97 -8.41
CA LEU A 89 23.90 -8.71 -9.36
C LEU A 89 25.12 -9.54 -8.99
N GLY A 90 25.87 -9.97 -10.01
CA GLY A 90 27.11 -10.74 -9.83
C GLY A 90 26.88 -12.20 -9.43
N ASP A 91 25.67 -12.73 -9.65
CA ASP A 91 25.38 -14.16 -9.57
C ASP A 91 25.21 -14.71 -10.99
N GLU A 92 26.24 -15.38 -11.50
CA GLU A 92 26.26 -15.95 -12.85
C GLU A 92 25.27 -17.10 -13.03
N LYS A 93 24.78 -17.71 -11.93
CA LYS A 93 23.79 -18.80 -11.99
C LYS A 93 22.36 -18.32 -12.17
N MET A 94 22.10 -17.02 -12.04
CA MET A 94 20.80 -16.41 -12.28
C MET A 94 20.59 -15.95 -13.73
N LEU A 95 21.60 -16.05 -14.59
CA LEU A 95 21.52 -15.75 -16.03
C LEU A 95 20.97 -16.91 -16.85
#